data_AF-A0A2Z3YWT9-F1
#
_entry.id   AF-A0A2Z3YWT9-F1
#
_cell.length_a   1.000
_cell.length_b   1.000
_cell.length_c   1.000
_cell.angle_alpha   90.00
_cell.angle_beta   90.00
_cell.angle_gamma   90.00
#
_symmetry.space_group_name_H-M   'P 1'
#
loop_
_entity.id
_entity.type
_entity.pdbx_description
1 polymer ?
#
loop_
_entity_poly.entity_id
_entity_poly.type
_entity_poly.pdbx_seq_one_letter_code
_entity_poly.pdbx_strand_id
1 'polypeptide(L)'
;MPNPDIRWAPPSDGHTFPIYAGPVADMERVGEFSVERDTATLRFAGDTWQLEAGKGPVMRATTSPGTGSQVFTATGDGESFGRSTNVLCTVDRHQVVIHRESRKEYVILDASGRGGPGQEELDLQKAPKVGQFSAESGALKKLHVEFEGAGQSLPLDAQVFISWVARHAIESRMISSTWAMTLFLVILIPLILLYLLNVI
;
A
#
# COMPACT_ATOMS: atom_id res chain seq x y z
N MET A 1 22.46 -6.28 5.58
CA MET A 1 21.75 -7.34 6.34
C MET A 1 20.34 -7.43 5.78
N PRO A 2 19.68 -8.60 5.84
CA PRO A 2 18.26 -8.71 5.48
C PRO A 2 17.44 -7.78 6.37
N ASN A 3 16.52 -7.02 5.79
CA ASN A 3 15.64 -6.12 6.54
C ASN A 3 14.30 -6.83 6.78
N PRO A 4 13.97 -7.17 8.04
CA PRO A 4 12.73 -7.88 8.35
C PRO A 4 11.51 -6.98 8.40
N ASP A 5 11.68 -5.68 8.64
CA ASP A 5 10.56 -4.78 8.92
C ASP A 5 10.72 -3.44 8.19
N ILE A 6 9.61 -2.93 7.66
CA ILE A 6 9.44 -1.54 7.27
C ILE A 6 8.32 -0.92 8.11
N ARG A 7 8.61 0.22 8.76
CA ARG A 7 7.64 0.94 9.57
C ARG A 7 7.52 2.40 9.17
N TRP A 8 6.29 2.88 9.22
CA TRP A 8 5.94 4.27 9.03
C TRP A 8 5.58 4.86 10.39
N ALA A 9 6.09 6.04 10.69
CA ALA A 9 5.70 6.77 11.89
C ALA A 9 4.83 7.98 11.54
N PRO A 10 4.02 8.49 12.49
CA PRO A 10 3.26 9.70 12.25
C PRO A 10 4.21 10.89 12.02
N PRO A 11 3.80 11.87 11.19
CA PRO A 11 4.62 13.03 10.90
C PRO A 11 4.76 13.89 12.16
N SER A 12 5.98 14.28 12.49
CA SER A 12 6.26 15.25 13.56
C SER A 12 5.90 16.68 13.17
N ASP A 13 5.92 16.97 11.86
CA ASP A 13 5.68 18.28 11.25
C ASP A 13 4.28 18.38 10.60
N GLY A 14 3.47 17.32 10.69
CA GLY A 14 2.15 17.23 10.08
C GLY A 14 2.13 16.86 8.59
N HIS A 15 3.28 16.79 7.91
CA HIS A 15 3.34 16.66 6.44
C HIS A 15 4.25 15.54 5.95
N THR A 16 5.29 15.18 6.72
CA THR A 16 6.33 14.24 6.31
C THR A 16 6.28 12.97 7.14
N PHE A 17 5.99 11.84 6.50
CA PHE A 17 5.95 10.52 7.15
C PHE A 17 7.33 9.87 7.06
N PRO A 18 8.08 9.75 8.17
CA PRO A 18 9.35 9.04 8.16
C PRO A 18 9.13 7.52 7.99
N ILE A 19 10.04 6.92 7.23
CA ILE A 19 10.09 5.48 6.93
C ILE A 19 11.34 4.90 7.61
N TYR A 20 11.13 3.84 8.37
CA TYR A 20 12.18 3.13 9.09
C TYR A 20 12.31 1.70 8.57
N ALA A 21 13.54 1.19 8.52
CA ALA A 21 13.82 -0.19 8.15
C ALA A 21 14.76 -0.85 9.17
N GLY A 22 14.69 -2.17 9.24
CA GLY A 22 15.55 -2.97 10.11
C GLY A 22 14.79 -3.61 11.27
N PRO A 23 15.45 -4.43 12.08
CA PRO A 23 14.81 -5.13 13.18
C PRO A 23 14.27 -4.15 14.23
N VAL A 24 13.21 -4.56 14.95
CA VAL A 24 12.53 -3.72 15.96
C VAL A 24 13.48 -3.08 16.98
N ALA A 25 14.57 -3.77 17.34
CA ALA A 25 15.55 -3.29 18.32
C ALA A 25 16.53 -2.23 17.77
N ASP A 26 16.68 -2.13 16.45
CA ASP A 26 17.71 -1.31 15.78
C ASP A 26 17.17 -0.77 14.44
N MET A 27 16.09 0.00 14.50
CA MET A 27 15.47 0.58 13.31
C MET A 27 16.21 1.83 12.85
N GLU A 28 16.61 1.85 11.58
CA GLU A 28 17.23 3.01 10.94
C GLU A 28 16.19 3.78 10.12
N ARG A 29 16.27 5.11 10.13
CA ARG A 29 15.46 5.95 9.25
C ARG A 29 16.05 5.88 7.84
N VAL A 30 15.28 5.32 6.91
CA VAL A 30 15.75 5.10 5.52
C VAL A 30 15.13 6.05 4.50
N GLY A 31 14.02 6.68 4.86
CA GLY A 31 13.34 7.59 3.94
C GLY A 31 12.24 8.43 4.56
N GLU A 32 11.60 9.20 3.70
CA GLU A 32 10.54 10.15 4.03
C GLU A 32 9.52 10.17 2.89
N PHE A 33 8.24 10.11 3.24
CA PHE A 33 7.14 10.32 2.30
C PHE A 33 6.46 11.65 2.59
N SER A 34 6.19 12.42 1.55
CA SER A 34 5.51 13.71 1.65
C SER A 34 4.49 13.89 0.53
N VAL A 35 3.43 14.63 0.80
CA VAL A 35 2.46 15.07 -0.20
C VAL A 35 2.37 16.59 -0.15
N GLU A 36 2.76 17.24 -1.24
CA GLU A 36 2.71 18.69 -1.38
C GLU A 36 1.90 19.04 -2.62
N ARG A 37 0.83 19.85 -2.46
CA ARG A 37 0.01 20.37 -3.58
C ARG A 37 -0.34 19.28 -4.62
N ASP A 38 -0.88 18.17 -4.14
CA ASP A 38 -1.26 16.98 -4.91
C ASP A 38 -0.11 16.20 -5.56
N THR A 39 1.15 16.56 -5.30
CA THR A 39 2.34 15.81 -5.71
C THR A 39 2.83 14.96 -4.55
N ALA A 40 2.83 13.64 -4.73
CA ALA A 40 3.40 12.71 -3.76
C ALA A 40 4.86 12.41 -4.12
N THR A 41 5.74 12.49 -3.13
CA THR A 41 7.17 12.18 -3.28
C THR A 41 7.65 11.26 -2.18
N LEU A 42 8.66 10.46 -2.50
CA LEU A 42 9.35 9.60 -1.54
C LEU A 42 10.84 9.83 -1.66
N ARG A 43 11.46 10.29 -0.57
CA ARG A 43 12.91 10.47 -0.46
C ARG A 43 13.50 9.23 0.15
N PHE A 44 14.39 8.55 -0.56
CA PHE A 44 15.01 7.30 -0.12
C PHE A 44 16.43 7.19 -0.66
N ALA A 45 17.39 6.80 0.19
CA ALA A 45 18.79 6.61 -0.17
C ALA A 45 19.44 7.81 -0.92
N GLY A 46 19.02 9.04 -0.59
CA GLY A 46 19.49 10.26 -1.26
C GLY A 46 18.81 10.56 -2.60
N ASP A 47 17.93 9.68 -3.06
CA ASP A 47 17.08 9.85 -4.25
C ASP A 47 15.70 10.42 -3.88
N THR A 48 15.04 11.07 -4.84
CA THR A 48 13.65 11.53 -4.71
C THR A 48 12.80 10.92 -5.80
N TRP A 49 11.90 10.04 -5.40
CA TRP A 49 10.98 9.35 -6.29
C TRP A 49 9.73 10.19 -6.51
N GLN A 50 9.30 10.23 -7.77
CA GLN A 50 8.00 10.78 -8.14
C GLN A 50 6.96 9.69 -8.04
N LEU A 51 5.90 9.94 -7.27
CA LEU A 51 4.86 8.96 -6.99
C LEU A 51 3.55 9.35 -7.69
N GLU A 52 3.01 8.41 -8.45
CA GLU A 52 1.72 8.54 -9.11
C GLU A 52 0.76 7.50 -8.52
N ALA A 53 -0.25 7.98 -7.79
CA ALA A 53 -1.32 7.16 -7.24
C ALA A 53 -2.66 7.86 -7.48
N GLY A 54 -3.36 7.43 -8.53
CA GLY A 54 -4.67 7.98 -8.90
C GLY A 54 -5.84 7.20 -8.29
N LYS A 55 -7.06 7.54 -8.72
CA LYS A 55 -8.28 6.80 -8.33
C LYS A 55 -8.41 5.42 -9.01
N GLY A 56 -7.60 5.15 -10.03
CA GLY A 56 -7.62 3.90 -10.79
C GLY A 56 -6.90 2.76 -10.08
N PRO A 57 -6.69 1.63 -10.75
CA PRO A 57 -6.05 0.45 -10.17
C PRO A 57 -4.54 0.42 -10.39
N VAL A 58 -3.92 1.50 -10.85
CA VAL A 58 -2.49 1.54 -11.16
C VAL A 58 -1.79 2.60 -10.29
N MET A 59 -0.65 2.21 -9.72
CA MET A 59 0.30 3.09 -9.05
C MET A 59 1.67 2.97 -9.71
N ARG A 60 2.42 4.06 -9.74
CA ARG A 60 3.79 4.10 -10.25
C ARG A 60 4.70 4.89 -9.33
N ALA A 61 5.92 4.41 -9.16
CA ALA A 61 7.01 5.18 -8.56
C ALA A 61 8.14 5.28 -9.59
N THR A 62 8.60 6.49 -9.86
CA THR A 62 9.70 6.75 -10.79
C THR A 62 10.87 7.30 -10.00
N THR A 63 11.98 6.56 -9.99
CA THR A 63 13.25 7.00 -9.39
C THR A 63 13.87 8.13 -10.22
N SER A 64 14.79 8.92 -9.66
CA SER A 64 15.31 10.08 -10.40
C SER A 64 16.22 9.68 -11.58
N PRO A 65 16.44 10.59 -12.55
CA PRO A 65 17.40 10.35 -13.62
C PRO A 65 18.83 10.09 -13.13
N GLY A 66 19.19 10.63 -11.95
CA GLY A 66 20.51 10.44 -11.35
C GLY A 66 20.77 9.01 -10.86
N THR A 67 19.71 8.23 -10.62
CA THR A 67 19.75 6.83 -10.16
C THR A 67 19.34 5.84 -11.24
N GLY A 68 19.10 6.30 -12.47
CA GLY A 68 18.82 5.46 -13.63
C GLY A 68 17.36 5.40 -14.09
N SER A 69 16.46 6.24 -13.55
CA SER A 69 15.05 6.35 -13.97
C SER A 69 14.29 5.01 -14.03
N GLN A 70 14.46 4.17 -13.02
CA GLN A 70 13.65 2.97 -12.86
C GLN A 70 12.20 3.32 -12.55
N VAL A 71 11.28 2.53 -13.12
CA VAL A 71 9.83 2.65 -12.90
C VAL A 71 9.33 1.39 -12.20
N PHE A 72 8.81 1.57 -11.00
CA PHE A 72 8.14 0.52 -10.23
C PHE A 72 6.63 0.66 -10.41
N THR A 73 5.93 -0.45 -10.51
CA THR A 73 4.49 -0.44 -10.80
C THR A 73 3.72 -1.34 -9.85
N ALA A 74 2.51 -0.94 -9.51
CA ALA A 74 1.55 -1.80 -8.82
C ALA A 74 0.20 -1.72 -9.52
N THR A 75 -0.40 -2.88 -9.79
CA THR A 75 -1.68 -3.00 -10.52
C THR A 75 -2.64 -3.87 -9.71
N GLY A 76 -3.78 -3.29 -9.34
CA GLY A 76 -4.90 -4.00 -8.72
C GLY A 76 -5.76 -4.76 -9.73
N ASP A 77 -6.39 -5.83 -9.28
CA ASP A 77 -7.33 -6.66 -10.06
C ASP A 77 -8.77 -6.10 -10.11
N GLY A 78 -9.05 -5.01 -9.40
CA GLY A 78 -10.34 -4.31 -9.42
C GLY A 78 -10.33 -3.02 -10.23
N GLU A 79 -11.46 -2.29 -10.23
CA GLU A 79 -11.56 -0.97 -10.87
C GLU A 79 -10.71 0.11 -10.17
N SER A 80 -10.39 -0.09 -8.90
CA SER A 80 -9.54 0.76 -8.08
C SER A 80 -8.83 -0.04 -7.00
N PHE A 81 -7.80 0.52 -6.39
CA PHE A 81 -7.12 -0.09 -5.24
C PHE A 81 -8.06 -0.43 -4.08
N GLY A 82 -9.09 0.41 -3.86
CA GLY A 82 -10.11 0.17 -2.85
C GLY A 82 -10.95 -1.09 -3.10
N ARG A 83 -11.16 -1.43 -4.38
CA ARG A 83 -11.98 -2.57 -4.81
C ARG A 83 -11.19 -3.82 -5.17
N SER A 84 -9.88 -3.71 -5.30
CA SER A 84 -9.00 -4.83 -5.64
C SER A 84 -8.95 -5.85 -4.49
N THR A 85 -8.74 -7.13 -4.77
CA THR A 85 -8.40 -8.16 -3.79
C THR A 85 -6.91 -8.46 -3.87
N ASN A 86 -6.37 -8.51 -5.09
CA ASN A 86 -4.97 -8.73 -5.37
C ASN A 86 -4.35 -7.47 -5.98
N VAL A 87 -3.13 -7.14 -5.57
CA VAL A 87 -2.33 -6.09 -6.18
C VAL A 87 -0.98 -6.67 -6.55
N LEU A 88 -0.71 -6.76 -7.85
CA LEU A 88 0.59 -7.18 -8.37
C LEU A 88 1.56 -5.99 -8.33
N CYS A 89 2.63 -6.13 -7.57
CA CYS A 89 3.74 -5.19 -7.52
C CYS A 89 4.90 -5.74 -8.37
N THR A 90 5.40 -4.92 -9.29
CA THR A 90 6.58 -5.23 -10.11
C THR A 90 7.65 -4.17 -9.84
N VAL A 91 8.79 -4.64 -9.32
CA VAL A 91 9.97 -3.83 -9.00
C VAL A 91 11.17 -4.48 -9.67
N ASP A 92 11.65 -3.89 -10.78
CA ASP A 92 12.70 -4.47 -11.61
C ASP A 92 12.36 -5.94 -11.98
N ARG A 93 13.18 -6.91 -11.56
CA ARG A 93 12.95 -8.35 -11.76
C ARG A 93 12.07 -9.02 -10.70
N HIS A 94 11.72 -8.30 -9.64
CA HIS A 94 10.97 -8.82 -8.51
C HIS A 94 9.48 -8.59 -8.72
N GLN A 95 8.70 -9.66 -8.59
CA GLN A 95 7.24 -9.61 -8.67
C GLN A 95 6.67 -10.19 -7.38
N VAL A 96 5.79 -9.44 -6.74
CA VAL A 96 5.05 -9.88 -5.55
C VAL A 96 3.59 -9.52 -5.68
N VAL A 97 2.70 -10.34 -5.12
CA VAL A 97 1.28 -10.03 -5.03
C VAL A 97 0.94 -9.72 -3.58
N ILE A 98 0.36 -8.54 -3.37
CA ILE A 98 -0.33 -8.22 -2.12
C ILE A 98 -1.74 -8.82 -2.22
N HIS A 99 -1.98 -9.89 -1.48
CA HIS A 99 -3.28 -10.55 -1.39
C HIS A 99 -4.00 -10.13 -0.10
N ARG A 100 -5.26 -9.76 -0.24
CA ARG A 100 -6.13 -9.44 0.89
C ARG A 100 -6.82 -10.70 1.40
N GLU A 101 -6.35 -11.24 2.52
CA GLU A 101 -7.00 -12.38 3.19
C GLU A 101 -8.28 -11.97 3.91
N SER A 102 -8.29 -10.78 4.53
CA SER A 102 -9.47 -10.29 5.25
C SER A 102 -9.63 -8.78 5.15
N ARG A 103 -10.58 -8.19 5.90
CA ARG A 103 -10.71 -6.72 5.95
C ARG A 103 -9.48 -6.04 6.55
N LYS A 104 -8.74 -6.73 7.42
CA LYS A 104 -7.61 -6.17 8.14
C LYS A 104 -6.29 -6.85 7.80
N GLU A 105 -6.32 -8.11 7.40
CA GLU A 105 -5.11 -8.89 7.16
C GLU A 105 -4.76 -8.95 5.68
N TYR A 106 -3.48 -8.71 5.40
CA TYR A 106 -2.90 -8.75 4.06
C TYR A 106 -1.62 -9.57 4.09
N VAL A 107 -1.47 -10.43 3.10
CA VAL A 107 -0.27 -11.24 2.90
C VAL A 107 0.41 -10.82 1.60
N ILE A 108 1.73 -10.88 1.60
CA ILE A 108 2.56 -10.61 0.44
C ILE A 108 3.08 -11.97 -0.02
N LEU A 109 2.81 -12.31 -1.27
CA LEU A 109 3.15 -13.60 -1.88
C LEU A 109 4.18 -13.37 -2.99
N ASP A 110 5.15 -14.27 -3.10
CA ASP A 110 6.06 -14.29 -4.24
C ASP A 110 5.29 -14.59 -5.52
N ALA A 111 5.45 -13.72 -6.51
CA ALA A 111 4.83 -13.81 -7.82
C ALA A 111 5.87 -13.82 -8.94
N SER A 112 7.12 -14.18 -8.64
CA SER A 112 8.22 -14.21 -9.62
C SER A 112 7.83 -14.99 -10.89
N GLY A 113 7.56 -14.26 -11.98
CA GLY A 113 7.17 -14.81 -13.27
C GLY A 113 5.70 -15.24 -13.41
N ARG A 114 4.82 -14.81 -12.50
CA ARG A 114 3.38 -15.19 -12.46
C ARG A 114 2.48 -13.98 -12.13
N GLY A 115 1.21 -14.05 -12.55
CA GLY A 115 0.17 -13.07 -12.19
C GLY A 115 0.18 -11.77 -13.00
N GLY A 116 1.19 -11.50 -13.83
CA GLY A 116 1.22 -10.39 -14.78
C GLY A 116 0.42 -10.63 -16.07
N PRO A 117 0.17 -9.59 -16.88
CA PRO A 117 -0.50 -9.73 -18.17
C PRO A 117 0.23 -10.74 -19.08
N GLY A 118 -0.45 -11.82 -19.45
CA GLY A 118 0.13 -12.89 -20.28
C GLY A 118 1.00 -13.91 -19.53
N GLN A 119 1.04 -13.85 -18.19
CA GLN A 119 1.68 -14.86 -17.34
C GLN A 119 0.64 -15.85 -16.78
N GLU A 120 1.11 -16.98 -16.27
CA GLU A 120 0.25 -17.95 -15.58
C GLU A 120 -0.38 -17.32 -14.33
N GLU A 121 -1.64 -17.66 -14.07
CA GLU A 121 -2.34 -17.22 -12.86
C GLU A 121 -1.62 -17.76 -11.62
N LEU A 122 -1.45 -16.90 -10.62
CA LEU A 122 -0.75 -17.28 -9.39
C LEU A 122 -1.67 -18.14 -8.51
N ASP A 123 -1.26 -19.38 -8.23
CA ASP A 123 -1.92 -20.20 -7.20
C ASP A 123 -1.62 -19.64 -5.80
N LEU A 124 -2.56 -18.84 -5.28
CA LEU A 124 -2.44 -18.14 -3.99
C LEU A 124 -2.21 -19.09 -2.81
N GLN A 125 -2.65 -20.35 -2.89
CA GLN A 125 -2.48 -21.31 -1.79
C GLN A 125 -1.08 -21.93 -1.75
N LYS A 126 -0.39 -21.96 -2.90
CA LYS A 126 0.96 -22.53 -3.03
C LYS A 126 2.05 -21.49 -3.13
N ALA A 127 1.70 -20.24 -3.41
CA ALA A 127 2.65 -19.15 -3.53
C ALA A 127 3.40 -18.95 -2.20
N PRO A 128 4.75 -18.91 -2.21
CA PRO A 128 5.52 -18.65 -0.99
C PRO A 128 5.14 -17.30 -0.39
N LYS A 129 4.82 -17.29 0.91
CA LYS A 129 4.63 -16.05 1.65
C LYS A 129 5.97 -15.35 1.85
N VAL A 130 6.02 -14.08 1.50
CA VAL A 130 7.20 -13.21 1.61
C VAL A 130 7.00 -12.04 2.56
N GLY A 131 5.79 -11.87 3.09
CA GLY A 131 5.53 -10.86 4.11
C GLY A 131 4.05 -10.75 4.44
N GLN A 132 3.74 -9.81 5.32
CA GLN A 132 2.38 -9.49 5.75
C GLN A 132 2.29 -8.08 6.31
N PHE A 133 1.08 -7.54 6.36
CA PHE A 133 0.78 -6.33 7.10
C PHE A 133 -0.70 -6.31 7.49
N SER A 134 -1.02 -5.52 8.50
CA SER A 134 -2.38 -5.38 9.00
C SER A 134 -2.88 -3.93 8.96
N ALA A 135 -4.18 -3.77 8.71
CA ALA A 135 -4.90 -2.51 8.70
C ALA A 135 -5.62 -2.27 10.05
N GLU A 136 -4.88 -2.36 11.16
CA GLU A 136 -5.41 -2.06 12.48
C GLU A 136 -5.76 -0.57 12.66
N SER A 137 -6.46 -0.23 13.75
CA SER A 137 -6.85 1.16 14.05
C SER A 137 -5.62 2.05 14.14
N GLY A 138 -5.53 3.05 13.25
CA GLY A 138 -4.36 3.92 13.15
C GLY A 138 -3.27 3.42 12.18
N ALA A 139 -3.52 2.39 11.39
CA ALA A 139 -2.57 1.83 10.41
C ALA A 139 -1.99 2.87 9.43
N LEU A 140 -2.72 3.93 9.06
CA LEU A 140 -2.15 5.02 8.24
C LEU A 140 -1.10 5.85 8.99
N LYS A 141 -1.11 5.86 10.33
CA LYS A 141 -0.11 6.55 11.15
C LYS A 141 1.04 5.63 11.55
N LYS A 142 0.78 4.33 11.65
CA LYS A 142 1.71 3.31 12.14
C LYS A 142 1.66 2.07 11.24
N LEU A 143 1.91 2.26 9.95
CA LEU A 143 1.97 1.12 9.03
C LEU A 143 3.21 0.31 9.38
N HIS A 144 3.04 -0.99 9.52
CA HIS A 144 4.13 -1.93 9.71
C HIS A 144 3.95 -3.05 8.70
N VAL A 145 4.98 -3.23 7.87
CA VAL A 145 5.09 -4.34 6.93
C VAL A 145 6.21 -5.25 7.41
N GLU A 146 5.86 -6.50 7.65
CA GLU A 146 6.76 -7.56 8.07
C GLU A 146 7.14 -8.37 6.82
N PHE A 147 8.44 -8.49 6.56
CA PHE A 147 8.98 -9.31 5.49
C PHE A 147 9.51 -10.62 6.08
N GLU A 148 9.16 -11.72 5.44
CA GLU A 148 9.48 -13.09 5.87
C GLU A 148 10.13 -13.87 4.73
N GLY A 149 11.02 -14.81 5.06
CA GLY A 149 11.65 -15.70 4.08
C GLY A 149 12.33 -14.93 2.93
N ALA A 150 11.90 -15.20 1.69
CA ALA A 150 12.47 -14.56 0.50
C ALA A 150 12.22 -13.03 0.47
N GLY A 151 11.19 -12.53 1.17
CA GLY A 151 10.92 -11.10 1.26
C GLY A 151 12.00 -10.30 1.99
N GLN A 152 12.65 -10.90 2.99
CA GLN A 152 13.76 -10.26 3.71
C GLN A 152 14.99 -10.05 2.83
N SER A 153 15.10 -10.85 1.77
CA SER A 153 16.17 -10.77 0.77
C SER A 153 15.83 -9.82 -0.39
N LEU A 154 14.63 -9.23 -0.40
CA LEU A 154 14.29 -8.22 -1.39
C LEU A 154 15.18 -6.98 -1.21
N PRO A 155 15.58 -6.33 -2.31
CA PRO A 155 16.19 -5.02 -2.28
C PRO A 155 15.37 -4.01 -1.45
N LEU A 156 16.06 -3.11 -0.74
CA LEU A 156 15.40 -2.20 0.21
C LEU A 156 14.46 -1.21 -0.49
N ASP A 157 14.82 -0.75 -1.68
CA ASP A 157 13.94 0.01 -2.57
C ASP A 157 12.64 -0.74 -2.89
N ALA A 158 12.71 -2.04 -3.18
CA ALA A 158 11.53 -2.88 -3.38
C ALA A 158 10.66 -2.96 -2.12
N GLN A 159 11.28 -3.17 -0.94
CA GLN A 159 10.54 -3.21 0.32
C GLN A 159 9.85 -1.88 0.63
N VAL A 160 10.53 -0.76 0.40
CA VAL A 160 9.97 0.60 0.58
C VAL A 160 8.83 0.84 -0.38
N PHE A 161 8.98 0.49 -1.66
CA PHE A 161 7.92 0.59 -2.65
C PHE A 161 6.68 -0.25 -2.26
N ILE A 162 6.88 -1.52 -1.89
CA ILE A 162 5.81 -2.42 -1.45
C ILE A 162 5.10 -1.83 -0.22
N SER A 163 5.84 -1.23 0.72
CA SER A 163 5.24 -0.59 1.90
C SER A 163 4.40 0.64 1.54
N TRP A 164 4.80 1.41 0.53
CA TRP A 164 4.00 2.51 0.01
C TRP A 164 2.71 2.02 -0.67
N VAL A 165 2.81 0.95 -1.46
CA VAL A 165 1.63 0.31 -2.06
C VAL A 165 0.67 -0.22 -0.98
N ALA A 166 1.20 -0.87 0.06
CA ALA A 166 0.42 -1.34 1.21
C ALA A 166 -0.32 -0.19 1.90
N ARG A 167 0.36 0.93 2.15
CA ARG A 167 -0.24 2.16 2.70
C ARG A 167 -1.43 2.62 1.86
N HIS A 168 -1.24 2.76 0.55
CA HIS A 168 -2.27 3.27 -0.35
C HIS A 168 -3.45 2.30 -0.49
N ALA A 169 -3.20 0.99 -0.44
CA ALA A 169 -4.23 -0.04 -0.45
C ALA A 169 -5.14 0.05 0.79
N ILE A 170 -4.58 0.38 1.96
CA ILE A 170 -5.36 0.63 3.18
C ILE A 170 -6.12 1.95 3.07
N GLU A 171 -5.46 3.02 2.64
CA GLU A 171 -6.02 4.36 2.51
C GLU A 171 -7.25 4.38 1.58
N SER A 172 -7.10 3.82 0.38
CA SER A 172 -8.15 3.75 -0.64
C SER A 172 -9.42 3.06 -0.13
N ARG A 173 -9.27 2.04 0.72
CA ARG A 173 -10.40 1.31 1.32
C ARG A 173 -11.04 2.08 2.45
N MET A 174 -10.26 2.76 3.28
CA MET A 174 -10.81 3.63 4.33
C MET A 174 -11.65 4.76 3.73
N ILE A 175 -11.17 5.38 2.65
CA ILE A 175 -11.91 6.44 1.93
C ILE A 175 -13.20 5.87 1.33
N SER A 176 -13.13 4.74 0.63
CA SER A 176 -14.32 4.09 0.04
C SER A 176 -15.37 3.72 1.09
N SER A 177 -14.94 3.16 2.23
CA SER A 177 -15.84 2.82 3.35
C SER A 177 -16.49 4.06 3.97
N THR A 178 -15.76 5.18 4.05
CA THR A 178 -16.27 6.43 4.63
C THR A 178 -17.35 7.02 3.72
N TRP A 179 -17.13 7.05 2.40
CA TRP A 179 -18.13 7.54 1.45
C TRP A 179 -19.42 6.71 1.47
N ALA A 180 -19.31 5.38 1.57
CA ALA A 180 -20.48 4.51 1.71
C ALA A 180 -21.28 4.83 2.97
N MET A 181 -20.61 5.06 4.10
CA MET A 181 -21.24 5.45 5.36
C MET A 181 -21.91 6.83 5.25
N THR A 182 -21.23 7.81 4.65
CA THR A 182 -21.78 9.15 4.45
C THR A 182 -23.03 9.10 3.59
N LEU A 183 -23.02 8.36 2.47
CA LEU A 183 -24.18 8.24 1.60
C LEU A 183 -25.35 7.54 2.32
N PHE A 184 -25.06 6.48 3.09
CA PHE A 184 -26.06 5.81 3.90
C PHE A 184 -26.71 6.76 4.91
N LEU A 185 -25.93 7.58 5.62
CA LEU A 185 -26.45 8.56 6.56
C LEU A 185 -27.29 9.65 5.87
N VAL A 186 -26.85 10.13 4.71
CA VAL A 186 -27.59 11.13 3.92
C VAL A 186 -28.94 10.60 3.47
N ILE A 187 -29.06 9.30 3.18
CA ILE A 187 -30.34 8.65 2.84
C ILE A 187 -31.16 8.33 4.10
N LEU A 188 -30.51 7.96 5.20
CA LEU A 188 -31.18 7.58 6.44
C LEU A 188 -31.84 8.77 7.13
N ILE A 189 -31.22 9.95 7.12
CA ILE A 189 -31.77 11.18 7.73
C ILE A 189 -33.19 11.50 7.20
N PRO A 190 -33.45 11.62 5.88
CA PRO A 190 -34.78 11.91 5.38
C PRO A 190 -35.77 10.76 5.65
N LEU A 191 -35.33 9.50 5.64
CA LEU A 191 -36.21 8.37 6.02
C LEU A 191 -36.66 8.46 7.49
N ILE A 192 -35.76 8.82 8.40
CA ILE A 192 -36.10 9.05 9.81
C ILE A 192 -37.08 10.23 9.94
N LEU A 193 -36.86 11.32 9.22
CA LEU A 193 -37.78 12.46 9.25
C LEU A 193 -39.17 12.07 8.73
N LEU A 194 -39.26 11.33 7.63
CA LEU A 194 -40.52 10.86 7.07
C LEU A 194 -41.26 9.91 8.04
N TYR A 195 -40.53 9.03 8.72
CA TYR A 195 -41.07 8.16 9.77
C TYR A 195 -41.61 8.95 10.97
N LEU A 196 -40.82 9.91 11.49
CA LEU A 196 -41.22 10.76 12.62
C LEU A 196 -42.43 11.64 12.29
N LEU A 197 -42.59 12.02 11.02
CA LEU A 197 -43.74 12.77 10.51
C LEU A 197 -44.97 11.87 10.20
N ASN A 198 -44.89 10.55 10.44
CA ASN A 198 -45.91 9.55 10.10
C ASN A 198 -46.33 9.58 8.62
N VAL A 199 -45.41 9.95 7.72
CA VAL A 199 -45.64 9.90 6.26
C VAL A 199 -45.45 8.48 5.73
N ILE A 200 -44.61 7.70 6.41
CA ILE A 200 -44.36 6.26 6.25
C ILE A 200 -44.28 5.64 7.65
#